data_AF-A0A0Q5MCI3-F1
#
_entry.id   AF-A0A0Q5MCI3-F1
#
_cell.length_a   1.000
_cell.length_b   1.000
_cell.length_c   1.000
_cell.angle_alpha   90.00
_cell.angle_beta   90.00
_cell.angle_gamma   90.00
#
_symmetry.space_group_name_H-M   'P 1'
#
loop_
_entity.id
_entity.type
_entity.pdbx_description
1 polymer ?
#
loop_
_entity_poly.entity_id
_entity_poly.type
_entity_poly.pdbx_seq_one_letter_code
_entity_poly.pdbx_strand_id
1 'polypeptide(L)'
;MADRVSPQRILEHVQRLGEQHPPIALDSVDRDVRAPAAVADRYGHVIDYLARVELEVDRNVLELLVLLPDVHEVDRMFYADVWQPQEIQHGLILDRLQQDLGRPAAQPELAVSFKIKIMGALAHFSSIQDIARLLYYLTGASTERQAVLAYNVLYDGMLDLGEAAIAETIVSPIRRQEPGHFAFYRMSATQLVQSGELKPWQLYLARILREKTYNLVGTNGQDRYRAQMGGVASVLGFADDLEKYAREVGRIEAQLLWAERSGMEFPPYVLKALKESIDLYRERGFDA
;
A
#
# COMPACT_ATOMS: atom_id res chain seq x y z
N MET A 1 26.91 9.44 -7.86
CA MET A 1 25.93 10.46 -7.43
C MET A 1 24.56 9.86 -7.71
N ALA A 2 23.73 9.63 -6.70
CA ALA A 2 22.36 9.19 -6.96
C ALA A 2 21.66 10.31 -7.73
N ASP A 3 21.01 9.99 -8.86
CA ASP A 3 20.30 11.00 -9.64
C ASP A 3 19.28 11.71 -8.74
N ARG A 4 19.38 13.05 -8.68
CA ARG A 4 18.37 13.85 -7.99
C ARG A 4 17.00 13.60 -8.61
N VAL A 5 16.00 13.38 -7.76
CA VAL A 5 14.61 13.30 -8.21
C VAL A 5 14.11 14.73 -8.40
N SER A 6 13.62 15.06 -9.60
CA SER A 6 13.05 16.37 -9.92
C SER A 6 11.53 16.28 -10.09
N PRO A 7 10.79 17.39 -9.87
CA PRO A 7 9.35 17.42 -10.12
C PRO A 7 8.96 16.98 -11.54
N GLN A 8 9.76 17.38 -12.54
CA GLN A 8 9.55 16.99 -13.94
C GLN A 8 9.62 15.47 -14.15
N ARG A 9 10.58 14.79 -13.50
CA ARG A 9 10.69 13.33 -13.58
C ARG A 9 9.51 12.62 -12.93
N ILE A 10 8.94 13.19 -11.85
CA ILE A 10 7.74 12.64 -11.21
C ILE A 10 6.54 12.80 -12.16
N LEU A 11 6.37 13.99 -12.76
CA LEU A 11 5.30 14.24 -13.73
C LEU A 11 5.36 13.26 -14.91
N GLU A 12 6.53 13.11 -15.53
CA GLU A 12 6.75 12.17 -16.65
C GLU A 12 6.45 10.72 -16.26
N HIS A 13 6.78 10.34 -15.02
CA HIS A 13 6.45 9.02 -14.49
C HIS A 13 4.94 8.82 -14.37
N VAL A 14 4.22 9.78 -13.79
CA VAL A 14 2.76 9.68 -13.63
C VAL A 14 2.04 9.65 -14.98
N GLN A 15 2.44 10.51 -15.93
CA GLN A 15 1.88 10.51 -17.28
C GLN A 15 2.07 9.15 -17.96
N ARG A 16 3.30 8.64 -17.94
CA ARG A 16 3.63 7.35 -18.53
C ARG A 16 2.88 6.20 -17.86
N LEU A 17 2.74 6.22 -16.54
CA LEU A 17 1.99 5.21 -15.80
C LEU A 17 0.52 5.17 -16.24
N GLY A 18 -0.13 6.34 -16.33
CA GLY A 18 -1.53 6.43 -16.79
C GLY A 18 -1.71 5.99 -18.24
N GLU A 19 -0.79 6.36 -19.14
CA GLU A 19 -0.85 6.01 -20.56
C GLU A 19 -0.58 4.52 -20.81
N GLN A 20 0.42 3.94 -20.16
CA GLN A 20 0.86 2.57 -20.43
C GLN A 20 0.05 1.51 -19.68
N HIS A 21 -0.56 1.89 -18.56
CA HIS A 21 -1.26 0.97 -17.69
C HIS A 21 -2.62 1.54 -17.26
N PRO A 22 -3.58 1.77 -18.18
CA PRO A 22 -4.89 2.30 -17.81
C PRO A 22 -5.63 1.36 -16.84
N PRO A 23 -6.69 1.85 -16.15
CA PRO A 23 -7.55 1.02 -15.31
C PRO A 23 -7.99 -0.27 -16.02
N ILE A 24 -7.91 -1.39 -15.32
CA ILE A 24 -8.24 -2.71 -15.88
C ILE A 24 -9.76 -2.79 -16.03
N ALA A 25 -10.27 -3.01 -17.23
CA ALA A 25 -11.70 -3.12 -17.43
C ALA A 25 -12.22 -4.47 -16.89
N LEU A 26 -13.33 -4.45 -16.16
CA LEU A 26 -13.91 -5.66 -15.56
C LEU A 26 -14.31 -6.72 -16.59
N ASP A 27 -14.61 -6.34 -17.83
CA ASP A 27 -14.93 -7.26 -18.93
C ASP A 27 -13.67 -7.84 -19.62
N SER A 28 -12.48 -7.32 -19.31
CA SER A 28 -11.21 -7.82 -19.84
C SER A 28 -10.61 -8.96 -19.03
N VAL A 29 -11.18 -9.26 -17.85
CA VAL A 29 -10.67 -10.31 -16.96
C VAL A 29 -11.46 -11.62 -17.11
N ASP A 30 -10.73 -12.73 -17.13
CA ASP A 30 -11.29 -14.08 -17.12
C ASP A 30 -11.38 -14.57 -15.67
N ARG A 31 -12.62 -14.75 -15.20
CA ARG A 31 -12.96 -15.19 -13.84
C ARG A 31 -13.35 -16.67 -13.79
N ASP A 32 -13.06 -17.46 -14.82
CA ASP A 32 -13.23 -18.91 -14.76
C ASP A 32 -12.24 -19.51 -13.74
N VAL A 33 -12.78 -20.14 -12.69
CA VAL A 33 -12.00 -20.76 -11.61
C VAL A 33 -12.12 -22.27 -11.73
N ARG A 34 -11.01 -22.94 -11.99
CA ARG A 34 -10.99 -24.39 -12.24
C ARG A 34 -11.16 -25.21 -10.96
N ALA A 35 -10.55 -24.75 -9.88
CA ALA A 35 -10.51 -25.39 -8.58
C ALA A 35 -10.93 -24.40 -7.47
N PRO A 36 -12.18 -23.90 -7.49
CA PRO A 36 -12.63 -22.83 -6.59
C PRO A 36 -12.46 -23.18 -5.12
N ALA A 37 -12.67 -24.45 -4.73
CA ALA A 37 -12.42 -24.91 -3.37
C ALA A 37 -10.95 -24.80 -2.97
N ALA A 38 -10.01 -25.21 -3.84
CA ALA A 38 -8.58 -25.14 -3.54
C ALA A 38 -8.08 -23.69 -3.44
N VAL A 39 -8.58 -22.80 -4.30
CA VAL A 39 -8.28 -21.36 -4.24
C VAL A 39 -8.88 -20.75 -2.97
N ALA A 40 -10.13 -21.05 -2.65
CA ALA A 40 -10.79 -20.54 -1.45
C ALA A 40 -10.09 -21.00 -0.16
N ASP A 41 -9.68 -22.27 -0.10
CA ASP A 41 -9.00 -22.85 1.07
C ASP A 41 -7.60 -22.24 1.26
N ARG A 42 -6.84 -22.06 0.19
CA ARG A 42 -5.45 -21.59 0.28
C ARG A 42 -5.34 -20.07 0.33
N TYR A 43 -6.09 -19.36 -0.51
CA TYR A 43 -5.93 -17.92 -0.74
C TYR A 43 -7.19 -17.10 -0.46
N GLY A 44 -8.31 -17.72 -0.08
CA GLY A 44 -9.58 -17.01 0.14
C GLY A 44 -9.46 -15.80 1.08
N HIS A 45 -8.86 -15.98 2.26
CA HIS A 45 -8.66 -14.87 3.20
C HIS A 45 -7.65 -13.81 2.71
N VAL A 46 -6.71 -14.19 1.84
CA VAL A 46 -5.81 -13.22 1.21
C VAL A 46 -6.60 -12.37 0.22
N ILE A 47 -7.42 -13.00 -0.63
CA ILE A 47 -8.27 -12.31 -1.60
C ILE A 47 -9.27 -11.41 -0.89
N ASP A 48 -9.91 -11.87 0.19
CA ASP A 48 -10.81 -11.04 1.03
C ASP A 48 -10.10 -9.78 1.54
N TYR A 49 -8.88 -9.96 2.06
CA TYR A 49 -8.11 -8.87 2.62
C TYR A 49 -7.70 -7.86 1.56
N LEU A 50 -7.18 -8.33 0.42
CA LEU A 50 -6.79 -7.48 -0.69
C LEU A 50 -8.02 -6.75 -1.26
N ALA A 51 -9.11 -7.45 -1.59
CA ALA A 51 -10.33 -6.83 -2.11
C ALA A 51 -10.83 -5.69 -1.22
N ARG A 52 -10.84 -5.88 0.11
CA ARG A 52 -11.19 -4.82 1.06
C ARG A 52 -10.22 -3.65 0.99
N VAL A 53 -8.92 -3.91 1.06
CA VAL A 53 -7.89 -2.87 1.12
C VAL A 53 -7.86 -2.04 -0.15
N GLU A 54 -7.94 -2.67 -1.32
CA GLU A 54 -8.02 -2.00 -2.62
C GLU A 54 -9.25 -1.08 -2.67
N LEU A 55 -10.42 -1.54 -2.19
CA LEU A 55 -11.63 -0.72 -2.13
C LEU A 55 -11.58 0.39 -1.07
N GLU A 56 -10.65 0.34 -0.11
CA GLU A 56 -10.42 1.44 0.83
C GLU A 56 -9.68 2.63 0.21
N VAL A 57 -9.28 2.54 -1.07
CA VAL A 57 -8.72 3.66 -1.82
C VAL A 57 -9.61 4.91 -1.78
N ASP A 58 -10.94 4.75 -1.79
CA ASP A 58 -11.87 5.89 -1.68
C ASP A 58 -11.73 6.61 -0.33
N ARG A 59 -11.51 5.87 0.76
CA ARG A 59 -11.14 6.48 2.05
C ARG A 59 -9.82 7.23 1.93
N ASN A 60 -8.81 6.62 1.31
CA ASN A 60 -7.49 7.22 1.18
C ASN A 60 -7.56 8.54 0.37
N VAL A 61 -8.42 8.63 -0.65
CA VAL A 61 -8.71 9.89 -1.37
C VAL A 61 -9.37 10.91 -0.45
N LEU A 62 -10.34 10.52 0.38
CA LEU A 62 -10.94 11.42 1.38
C LEU A 62 -9.90 11.91 2.40
N GLU A 63 -8.98 11.05 2.84
CA GLU A 63 -7.88 11.44 3.73
C GLU A 63 -6.94 12.44 3.05
N LEU A 64 -6.61 12.24 1.77
CA LEU A 64 -5.81 13.18 0.98
C LEU A 64 -6.45 14.56 0.88
N LEU A 65 -7.75 14.62 0.58
CA LEU A 65 -8.51 15.88 0.53
C LEU A 65 -8.50 16.64 1.86
N VAL A 66 -8.39 15.91 2.98
CA VAL A 66 -8.30 16.48 4.32
C VAL A 66 -6.87 16.89 4.68
N LEU A 67 -5.87 16.08 4.31
CA LEU A 67 -4.48 16.26 4.72
C LEU A 67 -3.68 17.23 3.83
N LEU A 68 -4.10 17.40 2.57
CA LEU A 68 -3.39 18.20 1.57
C LEU A 68 -4.30 19.34 1.05
N PRO A 69 -4.58 20.38 1.87
CA PRO A 69 -5.41 21.50 1.44
C PRO A 69 -4.82 22.26 0.24
N ASP A 70 -3.49 22.35 0.17
CA ASP A 70 -2.76 22.91 -0.99
C ASP A 70 -2.06 21.79 -1.77
N VAL A 71 -2.83 20.92 -2.44
CA VAL A 71 -2.28 19.79 -3.21
C VAL A 71 -1.51 20.26 -4.45
N HIS A 72 -0.33 19.67 -4.69
CA HIS A 72 0.42 19.95 -5.93
C HIS A 72 -0.28 19.33 -7.14
N GLU A 73 -0.13 19.95 -8.31
CA GLU A 73 -0.77 19.49 -9.54
C GLU A 73 -0.40 18.04 -9.90
N VAL A 74 0.88 17.66 -9.72
CA VAL A 74 1.35 16.29 -9.97
C VAL A 74 0.72 15.28 -9.00
N ASP A 75 0.55 15.65 -7.73
CA ASP A 75 -0.14 14.82 -6.74
C ASP A 75 -1.61 14.65 -7.12
N ARG A 76 -2.30 15.74 -7.46
CA ARG A 76 -3.69 15.70 -7.92
C ARG A 76 -3.83 14.77 -9.13
N MET A 77 -2.97 14.93 -10.12
CA MET A 77 -2.99 14.11 -11.33
C MET A 77 -2.76 12.63 -11.00
N PHE A 78 -1.78 12.31 -10.16
CA PHE A 78 -1.55 10.94 -9.72
C PHE A 78 -2.77 10.36 -9.01
N TYR A 79 -3.28 11.01 -7.97
CA TYR A 79 -4.35 10.44 -7.16
C TYR A 79 -5.68 10.36 -7.89
N ALA A 80 -6.09 11.44 -8.57
CA ALA A 80 -7.41 11.54 -9.17
C ALA A 80 -7.50 10.92 -10.57
N ASP A 81 -6.43 11.03 -11.37
CA ASP A 81 -6.50 10.69 -12.79
C ASP A 81 -5.83 9.34 -13.11
N VAL A 82 -4.98 8.81 -12.21
CA VAL A 82 -4.23 7.56 -12.44
C VAL A 82 -4.51 6.51 -11.37
N TRP A 83 -4.10 6.78 -10.12
CA TRP A 83 -4.12 5.82 -9.03
C TRP A 83 -5.52 5.40 -8.62
N GLN A 84 -6.40 6.33 -8.20
CA GLN A 84 -7.74 5.95 -7.73
C GLN A 84 -8.54 5.16 -8.79
N PRO A 85 -8.60 5.58 -10.08
CA PRO A 85 -9.27 4.79 -11.10
C PRO A 85 -8.71 3.36 -11.25
N GLN A 86 -7.40 3.17 -11.09
CA GLN A 86 -6.75 1.86 -11.16
C GLN A 86 -7.12 0.99 -9.95
N GLU A 87 -6.90 1.49 -8.73
CA GLU A 87 -7.14 0.79 -7.46
C GLU A 87 -8.61 0.38 -7.29
N ILE A 88 -9.55 1.25 -7.71
CA ILE A 88 -10.98 0.90 -7.69
C ILE A 88 -11.24 -0.31 -8.58
N GLN A 89 -10.63 -0.40 -9.76
CA GLN A 89 -10.77 -1.58 -10.60
C GLN A 89 -10.12 -2.81 -9.98
N HIS A 90 -8.98 -2.68 -9.28
CA HIS A 90 -8.35 -3.80 -8.57
C HIS A 90 -9.30 -4.35 -7.52
N GLY A 91 -9.85 -3.47 -6.69
CA GLY A 91 -10.78 -3.83 -5.63
C GLY A 91 -12.07 -4.45 -6.16
N LEU A 92 -12.65 -3.89 -7.23
CA LEU A 92 -13.85 -4.46 -7.85
C LEU A 92 -13.59 -5.83 -8.47
N ILE A 93 -12.46 -6.02 -9.16
CA ILE A 93 -12.11 -7.30 -9.77
C ILE A 93 -11.88 -8.36 -8.70
N LEU A 94 -11.13 -8.03 -7.65
CA LEU A 94 -10.89 -8.94 -6.52
C LEU A 94 -12.17 -9.23 -5.73
N ASP A 95 -13.04 -8.25 -5.55
CA ASP A 95 -14.34 -8.45 -4.91
C ASP A 95 -15.25 -9.37 -5.74
N ARG A 96 -15.19 -9.29 -7.07
CA ARG A 96 -15.91 -10.24 -7.92
C ARG A 96 -15.32 -11.64 -7.85
N LEU A 97 -14.00 -11.76 -7.91
CA LEU A 97 -13.32 -13.05 -7.75
C LEU A 97 -13.66 -13.70 -6.39
N GLN A 98 -13.66 -12.94 -5.29
CA GLN A 98 -13.99 -13.48 -3.97
C GLN A 98 -15.42 -14.03 -3.94
N GLN A 99 -16.38 -13.36 -4.59
CA GLN A 99 -17.76 -13.80 -4.68
C GLN A 99 -17.89 -15.07 -5.55
N ASP A 100 -17.13 -15.18 -6.64
CA ASP A 100 -17.09 -16.38 -7.46
C ASP A 100 -16.54 -17.60 -6.69
N LEU A 101 -15.66 -17.35 -5.69
CA LEU A 101 -15.16 -18.34 -4.74
C LEU A 101 -16.16 -18.67 -3.60
N GLY A 102 -17.36 -18.10 -3.63
CA GLY A 102 -18.40 -18.30 -2.61
C GLY A 102 -18.17 -17.52 -1.31
N ARG A 103 -17.28 -16.52 -1.31
CA ARG A 103 -16.97 -15.69 -0.15
C ARG A 103 -17.88 -14.44 -0.12
N PRO A 104 -18.13 -13.84 1.05
CA PRO A 104 -18.95 -12.63 1.13
C PRO A 104 -18.28 -11.46 0.39
N ALA A 105 -19.09 -10.52 -0.10
CA ALA A 105 -18.58 -9.29 -0.69
C ALA A 105 -17.78 -8.46 0.33
N ALA A 106 -16.79 -7.72 -0.18
CA ALA A 106 -15.88 -6.92 0.64
C ALA A 106 -16.64 -5.82 1.36
N GLN A 107 -16.21 -5.53 2.59
CA GLN A 107 -16.73 -4.44 3.41
C GLN A 107 -15.60 -3.45 3.72
N PRO A 108 -15.31 -2.51 2.79
CA PRO A 108 -14.25 -1.53 2.99
C PRO A 108 -14.59 -0.54 4.12
N GLU A 109 -13.58 -0.17 4.91
CA GLU A 109 -13.70 0.89 5.91
C GLU A 109 -13.51 2.27 5.27
N LEU A 110 -14.61 3.01 5.12
CA LEU A 110 -14.64 4.31 4.44
C LEU A 110 -14.55 5.52 5.40
N ALA A 111 -14.55 5.30 6.71
CA ALA A 111 -14.54 6.40 7.67
C ALA A 111 -13.15 7.03 7.83
N VAL A 112 -13.05 8.34 7.56
CA VAL A 112 -11.87 9.14 7.91
C VAL A 112 -11.79 9.32 9.43
N SER A 113 -10.70 8.85 10.03
CA SER A 113 -10.52 8.89 11.48
C SER A 113 -10.44 10.32 12.03
N PHE A 114 -10.85 10.50 13.29
CA PHE A 114 -10.77 11.79 13.97
C PHE A 114 -9.34 12.34 14.06
N LYS A 115 -8.34 11.45 14.20
CA LYS A 115 -6.91 11.84 14.21
C LYS A 115 -6.49 12.47 12.89
N ILE A 116 -6.93 11.89 11.75
CA ILE A 116 -6.67 12.45 10.41
C ILE A 116 -7.37 13.80 10.24
N LYS A 117 -8.61 13.96 10.74
CA LYS A 117 -9.33 15.24 10.70
C LYS A 117 -8.60 16.35 11.48
N ILE A 118 -8.10 16.04 12.68
CA ILE A 118 -7.26 16.98 13.44
C ILE A 118 -6.00 17.32 12.64
N MET A 119 -5.36 16.31 12.06
CA MET A 119 -4.15 16.53 11.28
C MET A 119 -4.41 17.44 10.08
N GLY A 120 -5.52 17.24 9.36
CA GLY A 120 -5.94 18.09 8.25
C GLY A 120 -6.20 19.54 8.66
N ALA A 121 -6.88 19.75 9.79
CA ALA A 121 -7.10 21.09 10.31
C ALA A 121 -5.78 21.84 10.60
N LEU A 122 -4.77 21.12 11.13
CA LEU A 122 -3.43 21.67 11.34
C LEU A 122 -2.62 21.78 10.05
N ALA A 123 -2.92 20.99 9.01
CA ALA A 123 -2.23 21.02 7.73
C ALA A 123 -2.49 22.31 6.93
N HIS A 124 -3.43 23.16 7.34
CA HIS A 124 -3.53 24.53 6.80
C HIS A 124 -2.32 25.41 7.11
N PHE A 125 -1.44 24.99 8.04
CA PHE A 125 -0.13 25.60 8.21
C PHE A 125 0.88 24.88 7.31
N SER A 126 1.47 25.59 6.34
CA SER A 126 2.36 24.99 5.33
C SER A 126 3.47 24.10 5.91
N SER A 127 4.11 24.51 7.00
CA SER A 127 5.15 23.69 7.65
C SER A 127 4.61 22.38 8.23
N ILE A 128 3.35 22.34 8.65
CA ILE A 128 2.69 21.12 9.10
C ILE A 128 2.23 20.29 7.90
N GLN A 129 1.74 20.94 6.84
CA GLN A 129 1.38 20.27 5.60
C GLN A 129 2.54 19.47 5.02
N ASP A 130 3.75 20.02 5.00
CA ASP A 130 4.92 19.31 4.48
C ASP A 130 5.23 18.03 5.29
N ILE A 131 5.01 18.07 6.61
CA ILE A 131 5.15 16.88 7.47
C ILE A 131 4.07 15.86 7.13
N ALA A 132 2.81 16.29 7.01
CA ALA A 132 1.70 15.42 6.64
C ALA A 132 1.92 14.77 5.27
N ARG A 133 2.37 15.55 4.28
CA ARG A 133 2.73 15.11 2.93
C ARG A 133 3.85 14.07 2.95
N LEU A 134 4.93 14.30 3.71
CA LEU A 134 6.00 13.32 3.87
C LEU A 134 5.48 12.02 4.50
N LEU A 135 4.73 12.10 5.60
CA LEU A 135 4.19 10.92 6.28
C LEU A 135 3.24 10.14 5.36
N TYR A 136 2.46 10.84 4.55
CA TYR A 136 1.59 10.22 3.57
C TYR A 136 2.39 9.50 2.49
N TYR A 137 3.41 10.14 1.90
CA TYR A 137 4.23 9.49 0.89
C TYR A 137 4.98 8.26 1.42
N LEU A 138 5.46 8.29 2.67
CA LEU A 138 6.08 7.13 3.29
C LEU A 138 5.07 6.01 3.56
N THR A 139 3.84 6.37 3.92
CA THR A 139 2.75 5.40 4.10
C THR A 139 2.39 4.73 2.78
N GLY A 140 2.16 5.52 1.72
CA GLY A 140 1.94 5.01 0.37
C GLY A 140 3.08 4.11 -0.10
N ALA A 141 4.33 4.57 -0.03
CA ALA A 141 5.49 3.76 -0.43
C ALA A 141 5.58 2.43 0.32
N SER A 142 5.28 2.41 1.63
CA SER A 142 5.24 1.18 2.42
C SER A 142 4.06 0.28 2.00
N THR A 143 2.89 0.84 1.72
CA THR A 143 1.69 0.11 1.28
C THR A 143 1.91 -0.52 -0.09
N GLU A 144 2.26 0.27 -1.10
CA GLU A 144 2.50 -0.20 -2.46
C GLU A 144 3.60 -1.26 -2.50
N ARG A 145 4.64 -1.12 -1.65
CA ARG A 145 5.69 -2.14 -1.60
C ARG A 145 5.17 -3.48 -1.09
N GLN A 146 4.26 -3.47 -0.11
CA GLN A 146 3.63 -4.68 0.39
C GLN A 146 2.71 -5.30 -0.67
N ALA A 147 1.94 -4.48 -1.39
CA ALA A 147 1.09 -4.92 -2.50
C ALA A 147 1.91 -5.56 -3.63
N VAL A 148 2.99 -4.93 -4.10
CA VAL A 148 3.94 -5.52 -5.07
C VAL A 148 4.40 -6.90 -4.61
N LEU A 149 4.81 -7.06 -3.35
CA LEU A 149 5.30 -8.34 -2.84
C LEU A 149 4.17 -9.38 -2.78
N ALA A 150 2.98 -8.99 -2.32
CA ALA A 150 1.82 -9.86 -2.24
C ALA A 150 1.38 -10.39 -3.60
N TYR A 151 1.24 -9.51 -4.60
CA TYR A 151 0.82 -9.91 -5.95
C TYR A 151 1.87 -10.76 -6.69
N ASN A 152 3.16 -10.61 -6.40
CA ASN A 152 4.19 -11.52 -6.93
C ASN A 152 3.95 -12.95 -6.42
N VAL A 153 3.76 -13.14 -5.11
CA VAL A 153 3.52 -14.47 -4.52
C VAL A 153 2.17 -15.03 -4.94
N LEU A 154 1.13 -14.19 -4.98
CA LEU A 154 -0.20 -14.60 -5.39
C LEU A 154 -0.21 -15.09 -6.85
N TYR A 155 0.52 -14.43 -7.74
CA TYR A 155 0.66 -14.84 -9.15
C TYR A 155 1.22 -16.26 -9.26
N ASP A 156 2.37 -16.51 -8.62
CA ASP A 156 2.99 -17.83 -8.61
C ASP A 156 2.05 -18.88 -7.97
N GLY A 157 1.38 -18.49 -6.87
CA GLY A 157 0.40 -19.32 -6.18
C GLY A 157 -0.81 -19.72 -7.03
N MET A 158 -1.32 -18.82 -7.89
CA MET A 158 -2.40 -19.14 -8.83
C MET A 158 -1.92 -20.10 -9.91
N LEU A 159 -0.71 -19.91 -10.45
CA LEU A 159 -0.13 -20.83 -11.42
C LEU A 159 0.08 -22.24 -10.84
N ASP A 160 0.56 -22.33 -9.60
CA ASP A 160 0.74 -23.59 -8.89
C ASP A 160 -0.59 -24.36 -8.70
N LEU A 161 -1.71 -23.65 -8.57
CA LEU A 161 -3.05 -24.23 -8.50
C LEU A 161 -3.66 -24.54 -9.88
N GLY A 162 -2.97 -24.20 -10.97
CA GLY A 162 -3.46 -24.38 -12.34
C GLY A 162 -4.44 -23.30 -12.82
N GLU A 163 -4.55 -22.19 -12.08
CA GLU A 163 -5.47 -21.07 -12.31
C GLU A 163 -4.84 -19.99 -13.21
N ALA A 164 -4.46 -20.39 -14.42
CA ALA A 164 -3.79 -19.51 -15.38
C ALA A 164 -4.65 -18.30 -15.78
N ALA A 165 -5.98 -18.46 -15.88
CA ALA A 165 -6.90 -17.36 -16.19
C ALA A 165 -6.82 -16.24 -15.14
N ILE A 166 -6.95 -16.60 -13.86
CA ILE A 166 -6.80 -15.66 -12.74
C ILE A 166 -5.39 -15.06 -12.71
N ALA A 167 -4.35 -15.88 -12.84
CA ALA A 167 -2.96 -15.41 -12.80
C ALA A 167 -2.68 -14.37 -13.90
N GLU A 168 -3.08 -14.64 -15.14
CA GLU A 168 -2.72 -13.82 -16.30
C GLU A 168 -3.63 -12.62 -16.53
N THR A 169 -4.91 -12.74 -16.19
CA THR A 169 -5.91 -11.72 -16.53
C THR A 169 -6.33 -10.88 -15.32
N ILE A 170 -6.14 -11.36 -14.09
CA ILE A 170 -6.47 -10.61 -12.86
C ILE A 170 -5.18 -10.17 -12.16
N VAL A 171 -4.34 -11.12 -11.76
CA VAL A 171 -3.18 -10.83 -10.90
C VAL A 171 -2.08 -10.10 -11.68
N SER A 172 -1.73 -10.59 -12.87
CA SER A 172 -0.65 -10.05 -13.69
C SER A 172 -0.88 -8.58 -14.11
N PRO A 173 -2.08 -8.14 -14.53
CA PRO A 173 -2.35 -6.73 -14.83
C PRO A 173 -2.24 -5.82 -13.60
N ILE A 174 -2.78 -6.23 -12.45
CA ILE A 174 -2.65 -5.48 -11.20
C ILE A 174 -1.17 -5.34 -10.82
N ARG A 175 -0.45 -6.48 -10.78
CA ARG A 175 1.00 -6.56 -10.53
C ARG A 175 1.85 -5.66 -11.44
N ARG A 176 1.39 -5.31 -12.64
CA ARG A 176 2.09 -4.38 -13.55
C ARG A 176 1.92 -2.91 -13.16
N GLN A 177 0.83 -2.55 -12.48
CA GLN A 177 0.53 -1.18 -12.04
C GLN A 177 1.23 -0.83 -10.73
N GLU A 178 1.22 -1.74 -9.76
CA GLU A 178 1.79 -1.59 -8.40
C GLU A 178 3.21 -0.98 -8.35
N PRO A 179 4.19 -1.41 -9.19
CA PRO A 179 5.54 -0.84 -9.12
C PRO A 179 5.56 0.64 -9.56
N GLY A 180 4.61 1.04 -10.40
CA GLY A 180 4.40 2.42 -10.82
C GLY A 180 3.92 3.30 -9.68
N HIS A 181 2.94 2.84 -8.90
CA HIS A 181 2.46 3.54 -7.71
C HIS A 181 3.56 3.67 -6.66
N PHE A 182 4.24 2.57 -6.36
CA PHE A 182 5.39 2.56 -5.46
C PHE A 182 6.46 3.56 -5.89
N ALA A 183 6.77 3.62 -7.19
CA ALA A 183 7.77 4.53 -7.73
C ALA A 183 7.36 6.00 -7.55
N PHE A 184 6.09 6.34 -7.73
CA PHE A 184 5.58 7.69 -7.46
C PHE A 184 5.85 8.09 -6.01
N TYR A 185 5.36 7.31 -5.05
CA TYR A 185 5.52 7.63 -3.62
C TYR A 185 6.99 7.73 -3.20
N ARG A 186 7.83 6.79 -3.66
CA ARG A 186 9.27 6.83 -3.42
C ARG A 186 9.90 8.10 -3.97
N MET A 187 9.59 8.46 -5.21
CA MET A 187 10.15 9.64 -5.87
C MET A 187 9.70 10.92 -5.18
N SER A 188 8.41 11.05 -4.86
CA SER A 188 7.86 12.23 -4.18
C SER A 188 8.41 12.40 -2.76
N ALA A 189 8.50 11.33 -1.96
CA ALA A 189 9.16 11.38 -0.66
C ALA A 189 10.65 11.77 -0.78
N THR A 190 11.35 11.19 -1.76
CA THR A 190 12.77 11.48 -2.01
C THR A 190 12.98 12.94 -2.44
N GLN A 191 12.17 13.45 -3.37
CA GLN A 191 12.27 14.83 -3.84
C GLN A 191 12.01 15.81 -2.70
N LEU A 192 10.98 15.58 -1.88
CA LEU A 192 10.65 16.45 -0.76
C LEU A 192 11.77 16.53 0.29
N VAL A 193 12.44 15.41 0.56
CA VAL A 193 13.61 15.38 1.46
C VAL A 193 14.84 16.02 0.81
N GLN A 194 15.08 15.77 -0.48
CA GLN A 194 16.26 16.25 -1.20
C GLN A 194 16.21 17.73 -1.57
N SER A 195 15.02 18.30 -1.79
CA SER A 195 14.85 19.70 -2.19
C SER A 195 15.20 20.68 -1.06
N GLY A 196 15.20 20.21 0.19
CA GLY A 196 15.42 21.05 1.37
C GLY A 196 14.19 21.89 1.74
N GLU A 197 13.01 21.60 1.17
CA GLU A 197 11.74 22.21 1.56
C GLU A 197 11.43 21.93 3.05
N LEU A 198 11.75 20.73 3.52
CA LEU A 198 11.61 20.35 4.93
C LEU A 198 12.76 20.88 5.78
N LYS A 199 12.43 21.71 6.77
CA LYS A 199 13.38 22.14 7.80
C LYS A 199 13.82 20.94 8.67
N PRO A 200 15.01 20.99 9.30
CA PRO A 200 15.51 19.88 10.13
C PRO A 200 14.54 19.43 11.24
N TRP A 201 13.82 20.37 11.86
CA TRP A 201 12.84 20.03 12.89
C TRP A 201 11.58 19.34 12.32
N GLN A 202 11.20 19.63 11.08
CA GLN A 202 10.07 18.97 10.40
C GLN A 202 10.43 17.51 10.11
N LEU A 203 11.65 17.25 9.62
CA LEU A 203 12.15 15.88 9.43
C LEU A 203 12.25 15.12 10.75
N TYR A 204 12.76 15.77 11.81
CA TYR A 204 12.82 15.16 13.14
C TYR A 204 11.42 14.80 13.66
N LEU A 205 10.46 15.71 13.53
CA LEU A 205 9.08 15.45 13.95
C LEU A 205 8.44 14.34 13.10
N ALA A 206 8.66 14.32 11.79
CA ALA A 206 8.20 13.25 10.91
C ALA A 206 8.75 11.87 11.32
N ARG A 207 10.02 11.78 11.74
CA ARG A 207 10.62 10.55 12.30
C ARG A 207 9.84 10.05 13.51
N ILE A 208 9.60 10.93 14.49
CA ILE A 208 8.89 10.57 15.72
C ILE A 208 7.46 10.16 15.41
N LEU A 209 6.74 10.95 14.61
CA LEU A 209 5.37 10.64 14.23
C LEU A 209 5.32 9.28 13.51
N ARG A 210 6.20 9.06 12.53
CA ARG A 210 6.25 7.80 11.79
C ARG A 210 6.48 6.59 12.69
N GLU A 211 7.41 6.68 13.64
CA GLU A 211 7.65 5.60 14.62
C GLU A 211 6.39 5.27 15.45
N LYS A 212 5.58 6.28 15.79
CA LYS A 212 4.38 6.12 16.63
C LYS A 212 3.13 5.73 15.84
N THR A 213 3.07 6.06 14.55
CA THR A 213 1.89 5.88 13.72
C THR A 213 2.05 4.83 12.62
N TYR A 214 3.23 4.21 12.50
CA TYR A 214 3.46 3.13 11.54
C TYR A 214 2.44 2.01 11.73
N ASN A 215 1.84 1.61 10.62
CA ASN A 215 0.91 0.51 10.53
C ASN A 215 1.17 -0.24 9.22
N LEU A 216 0.94 -1.55 9.22
CA LEU A 216 0.95 -2.35 7.99
C LEU A 216 -0.25 -1.97 7.13
N VAL A 217 -0.12 -2.27 5.84
CA VAL A 217 -1.16 -1.99 4.84
C VAL A 217 -2.52 -2.49 5.32
N GLY A 218 -3.56 -1.68 5.16
CA GLY A 218 -4.94 -2.11 5.42
C GLY A 218 -5.32 -2.35 6.88
N THR A 219 -4.41 -2.16 7.84
CA THR A 219 -4.70 -2.46 9.26
C THR A 219 -5.50 -1.37 9.96
N ASN A 220 -5.41 -0.12 9.50
CA ASN A 220 -6.17 1.04 9.99
C ASN A 220 -6.11 1.23 11.53
N GLY A 221 -5.05 0.73 12.18
CA GLY A 221 -4.90 0.72 13.63
C GLY A 221 -5.90 -0.16 14.39
N GLN A 222 -6.58 -1.09 13.71
CA GLN A 222 -7.55 -2.01 14.31
C GLN A 222 -6.96 -3.41 14.50
N ASP A 223 -7.07 -3.97 15.70
CA ASP A 223 -6.49 -5.29 16.02
C ASP A 223 -7.02 -6.42 15.12
N ARG A 224 -8.31 -6.38 14.74
CA ARG A 224 -8.89 -7.35 13.79
C ARG A 224 -8.12 -7.39 12.46
N TYR A 225 -7.85 -6.22 11.88
CA TYR A 225 -7.18 -6.12 10.59
C TYR A 225 -5.68 -6.38 10.71
N ARG A 226 -5.09 -6.14 11.89
CA ARG A 226 -3.71 -6.55 12.20
C ARG A 226 -3.59 -8.08 12.24
N ALA A 227 -4.53 -8.77 12.89
CA ALA A 227 -4.57 -10.24 12.89
C ALA A 227 -4.75 -10.78 11.46
N GLN A 228 -5.68 -10.22 10.67
CA GLN A 228 -5.85 -10.60 9.28
C GLN A 228 -4.59 -10.39 8.44
N MET A 229 -3.89 -9.26 8.61
CA MET A 229 -2.61 -9.01 7.93
C MET A 229 -1.53 -10.03 8.33
N GLY A 230 -1.51 -10.45 9.60
CA GLY A 230 -0.63 -11.53 10.06
C GLY A 230 -0.93 -12.87 9.40
N GLY A 231 -2.21 -13.15 9.17
CA GLY A 231 -2.66 -14.30 8.40
C GLY A 231 -2.24 -14.22 6.94
N VAL A 232 -2.41 -13.06 6.30
CA VAL A 232 -1.91 -12.81 4.93
C VAL A 232 -0.40 -13.05 4.85
N ALA A 233 0.37 -12.48 5.77
CA ALA A 233 1.83 -12.66 5.83
C ALA A 233 2.22 -14.14 6.04
N SER A 234 1.42 -14.90 6.78
CA SER A 234 1.66 -16.33 7.00
C SER A 234 1.34 -17.16 5.75
N VAL A 235 0.19 -16.92 5.11
CA VAL A 235 -0.25 -17.64 3.90
C VAL A 235 0.68 -17.38 2.71
N LEU A 236 1.16 -16.14 2.57
CA LEU A 236 2.08 -15.76 1.50
C LEU A 236 3.55 -16.10 1.80
N GLY A 237 3.84 -16.76 2.94
CA GLY A 237 5.20 -17.20 3.29
C GLY A 237 6.15 -16.07 3.73
N PHE A 238 5.65 -14.85 3.95
CA PHE A 238 6.48 -13.75 4.44
C PHE A 238 6.96 -13.96 5.88
N ALA A 239 6.25 -14.80 6.64
CA ALA A 239 6.63 -15.19 8.00
C ALA A 239 7.93 -16.04 8.04
N ASP A 240 8.32 -16.69 6.93
CA ASP A 240 9.49 -17.57 6.88
C ASP A 240 10.82 -16.80 6.94
N ASP A 241 10.84 -15.57 6.43
CA ASP A 241 11.97 -14.64 6.50
C ASP A 241 11.48 -13.20 6.72
N LEU A 242 11.02 -12.96 7.95
CA LEU A 242 10.40 -11.69 8.32
C LEU A 242 11.37 -10.50 8.26
N GLU A 243 12.66 -10.73 8.49
CA GLU A 243 13.68 -9.67 8.39
C GLU A 243 13.89 -9.25 6.93
N LYS A 244 13.92 -10.20 5.99
CA LYS A 244 13.96 -9.87 4.56
C LYS A 244 12.72 -9.10 4.13
N TYR A 245 11.54 -9.51 4.58
CA TYR A 245 10.31 -8.77 4.28
C TYR A 245 10.34 -7.35 4.88
N ALA A 246 10.72 -7.21 6.15
CA ALA A 246 10.89 -5.92 6.81
C ALA A 246 11.91 -5.01 6.10
N ARG A 247 13.00 -5.59 5.59
CA ARG A 247 14.00 -4.88 4.79
C ARG A 247 13.40 -4.33 3.50
N GLU A 248 12.62 -5.13 2.78
CA GLU A 248 12.02 -4.69 1.52
C GLU A 248 10.99 -3.57 1.73
N VAL A 249 10.18 -3.65 2.79
CA VAL A 249 9.16 -2.64 3.11
C VAL A 249 9.78 -1.36 3.71
N GLY A 250 10.75 -1.51 4.63
CA GLY A 250 11.32 -0.39 5.39
C GLY A 250 12.49 0.34 4.74
N ARG A 251 13.04 -0.15 3.62
CA ARG A 251 14.26 0.40 3.00
C ARG A 251 14.17 1.89 2.71
N ILE A 252 13.05 2.38 2.16
CA ILE A 252 12.87 3.81 1.85
C ILE A 252 12.91 4.64 3.12
N GLU A 253 12.21 4.20 4.16
CA GLU A 253 12.16 4.92 5.43
C GLU A 253 13.55 4.96 6.10
N ALA A 254 14.31 3.87 6.07
CA ALA A 254 15.70 3.88 6.52
C ALA A 254 16.55 4.88 5.74
N GLN A 255 16.43 4.91 4.41
CA GLN A 255 17.20 5.80 3.53
C GLN A 255 16.84 7.27 3.71
N LEU A 256 15.57 7.62 3.92
CA LEU A 256 15.12 9.01 3.98
C LEU A 256 15.09 9.57 5.40
N LEU A 257 14.58 8.80 6.36
CA LEU A 257 14.41 9.25 7.74
C LEU A 257 15.63 8.98 8.61
N TRP A 258 16.43 7.99 8.27
CA TRP A 258 17.53 7.50 9.13
C TRP A 258 18.89 7.45 8.42
N ALA A 259 19.08 8.24 7.36
CA ALA A 259 20.32 8.28 6.57
C ALA A 259 21.61 8.44 7.40
N GLU A 260 21.54 9.15 8.53
CA GLU A 260 22.66 9.38 9.44
C GLU A 260 23.04 8.16 10.29
N ARG A 261 22.14 7.15 10.40
CA ARG A 261 22.39 5.92 11.14
C ARG A 261 23.03 4.88 10.22
N SER A 262 24.36 4.84 10.23
CA SER A 262 25.15 3.84 9.51
C SER A 262 24.69 2.42 9.86
N GLY A 263 24.48 1.59 8.84
CA GLY A 263 24.13 0.17 8.99
C GLY A 263 22.66 -0.14 9.27
N MET A 264 21.76 0.85 9.33
CA MET A 264 20.32 0.58 9.45
C MET A 264 19.74 0.14 8.11
N GLU A 265 19.32 -1.12 8.01
CA GLU A 265 18.69 -1.64 6.78
C GLU A 265 17.19 -1.31 6.69
N PHE A 266 16.50 -1.29 7.83
CA PHE A 266 15.09 -0.91 7.96
C PHE A 266 14.81 -0.39 9.39
N PRO A 267 13.77 0.44 9.60
CA PRO A 267 13.41 0.91 10.93
C PRO A 267 12.84 -0.21 11.82
N PRO A 268 13.21 -0.30 13.12
CA PRO A 268 12.78 -1.38 14.01
C PRO A 268 11.25 -1.52 14.18
N TYR A 269 10.50 -0.43 14.03
CA TYR A 269 9.04 -0.46 14.14
C TYR A 269 8.36 -1.26 13.02
N VAL A 270 9.01 -1.41 11.85
CA VAL A 270 8.49 -2.22 10.74
C VAL A 270 8.45 -3.69 11.14
N LEU A 271 9.60 -4.22 11.58
CA LEU A 271 9.70 -5.60 12.05
C LEU A 271 8.83 -5.85 13.29
N LYS A 272 8.75 -4.87 14.19
CA LYS A 272 7.85 -4.96 15.34
C LYS A 272 6.39 -5.11 14.91
N ALA A 273 5.91 -4.26 14.00
CA ALA A 273 4.53 -4.32 13.52
C ALA A 273 4.21 -5.66 12.85
N LEU A 274 5.15 -6.21 12.06
CA LEU A 274 5.04 -7.52 11.43
C LEU A 274 4.95 -8.67 12.44
N LYS A 275 5.82 -8.67 13.46
CA LYS A 275 5.78 -9.67 14.53
C LYS A 275 4.45 -9.62 15.27
N GLU A 276 4.04 -8.42 15.68
CA GLU A 276 2.78 -8.24 16.39
C GLU A 276 1.56 -8.67 15.56
N SER A 277 1.54 -8.43 14.24
CA SER A 277 0.44 -8.93 13.39
C SER A 277 0.40 -10.46 13.32
N ILE A 278 1.56 -11.11 13.20
CA ILE A 278 1.65 -12.58 13.12
C ILE A 278 1.28 -13.21 14.47
N ASP A 279 1.71 -12.61 15.58
CA ASP A 279 1.39 -13.10 16.92
C ASP A 279 -0.12 -12.97 17.19
N LEU A 280 -0.73 -11.82 16.83
CA LEU A 280 -2.19 -11.65 16.89
C LEU A 280 -2.94 -12.68 16.03
N TYR A 281 -2.44 -12.98 14.83
CA TYR A 281 -3.01 -14.02 13.98
C TYR A 281 -2.93 -15.41 14.62
N ARG A 282 -1.78 -15.77 15.23
CA ARG A 282 -1.61 -17.06 15.91
C ARG A 282 -2.53 -17.20 17.11
N GLU A 283 -2.82 -16.10 17.80
CA GLU A 283 -3.73 -16.09 18.95
C GLU A 283 -5.20 -16.19 18.54
N ARG A 284 -5.61 -15.58 17.42
CA ARG A 284 -7.03 -15.33 17.11
C ARG A 284 -7.53 -15.92 15.80
N GLY A 285 -6.64 -16.31 14.89
CA GLY A 285 -6.99 -16.72 13.53
C GLY A 285 -7.47 -15.55 12.66
N PHE A 286 -8.16 -15.87 11.56
CA PHE A 286 -8.74 -14.88 10.63
C PHE A 286 -10.07 -14.29 11.11
N ASP A 287 -10.77 -14.97 12.02
CA ASP A 287 -12.12 -14.61 12.49
C ASP A 287 -12.12 -13.61 13.68
N ALA A 288 -11.00 -12.90 13.86
CA ALA A 288 -10.74 -11.97 14.96
C ALA A 288 -11.52 -10.64 14.88
#